data_AF-A0AAC8UWL2-F1
#
_entry.id   AF-A0AAC8UWL2-F1
#
_cell.length_a   1.000
_cell.length_b   1.000
_cell.length_c   1.000
_cell.angle_alpha   90.00
_cell.angle_beta   90.00
_cell.angle_gamma   90.00
#
_symmetry.space_group_name_H-M   'P 1'
#
loop_
_entity.id
_entity.type
_entity.pdbx_description
1 polymer ?
#
loop_
_entity_poly.entity_id
_entity_poly.type
_entity_poly.pdbx_seq_one_letter_code
_entity_poly.pdbx_strand_id
1 'polypeptide(L)' 'MAVVFKTALLDEIMKDVFDWSDQDMPVRDALWDHFMESNGHNTDESEASMKEIDAKSDDEVRAYVEENLKK' A
#
# COMPACT_ATOMS: atom_id res chain seq x y z
N MET A 1 7.95 24.22 7.43
CA MET A 1 7.57 23.23 6.40
C MET A 1 7.42 21.92 7.14
N ALA A 2 6.19 21.45 7.31
CA ALA A 2 5.97 20.15 7.95
C ALA A 2 6.58 19.11 7.04
N VAL A 3 7.73 18.56 7.43
CA VAL A 3 8.22 17.31 6.84
C VAL A 3 7.22 16.28 7.33
N VAL A 4 6.19 16.07 6.53
CA VAL A 4 5.28 14.96 6.76
C VAL A 4 6.19 13.76 6.58
N PHE A 5 6.58 13.11 7.69
CA PHE A 5 7.02 11.72 7.67
C PHE A 5 5.80 10.92 7.24
N LYS A 6 5.43 11.05 5.97
CA LYS A 6 4.29 10.38 5.39
C LYS A 6 4.82 9.05 4.94
N THR A 7 4.33 8.03 5.64
CA THR A 7 4.40 6.62 5.30
C THR A 7 5.78 5.99 5.26
N ALA A 8 6.41 5.85 6.42
CA ALA A 8 7.46 4.84 6.56
C ALA A 8 6.92 3.45 6.18
N LEU A 9 5.66 3.14 6.55
CA LEU A 9 5.04 1.84 6.32
C LEU A 9 4.95 1.46 4.82
N LEU A 10 4.68 2.41 3.93
CA LEU A 10 4.59 2.13 2.49
C LEU A 10 5.94 1.71 1.89
N ASP A 11 7.03 2.23 2.43
CA ASP A 11 8.40 1.91 2.01
C ASP A 11 8.98 0.69 2.76
N GLU A 12 8.33 0.23 3.84
CA GLU A 12 8.72 -1.00 4.54
C GLU A 12 8.38 -2.24 3.70
N ILE A 13 9.16 -3.31 3.91
CA ILE A 13 8.94 -4.59 3.25
C ILE A 13 7.74 -5.30 3.87
N MET A 14 6.84 -5.82 3.04
CA MET A 14 5.59 -6.45 3.49
C MET A 14 5.81 -7.53 4.56
N LYS A 15 6.74 -8.47 4.34
CA LYS A 15 7.04 -9.52 5.32
C LYS A 15 7.61 -9.02 6.66
N ASP A 16 8.20 -7.82 6.68
CA ASP A 16 8.79 -7.24 7.89
C ASP A 16 7.73 -6.54 8.75
N VAL A 17 6.64 -6.06 8.14
CA VAL A 17 5.53 -5.38 8.84
C VAL A 17 4.26 -6.23 9.01
N PHE A 18 4.05 -7.22 8.15
CA PHE A 18 2.89 -8.12 8.15
C PHE A 18 3.33 -9.58 8.32
N ASP A 19 3.04 -10.17 9.47
CA ASP A 19 3.42 -11.56 9.81
C ASP A 19 2.80 -12.62 8.88
N TRP A 20 1.75 -12.29 8.13
CA TRP A 20 1.07 -13.18 7.21
C TRP A 20 1.58 -13.09 5.78
N SER A 21 2.39 -12.08 5.46
CA SER A 21 2.94 -11.89 4.12
C SER A 21 4.37 -12.42 4.06
N ASP A 22 4.67 -13.21 3.05
CA ASP A 22 6.05 -13.64 2.72
C ASP A 22 6.65 -12.78 1.59
N GLN A 23 5.99 -11.67 1.21
CA GLN A 23 6.44 -10.86 0.08
C GLN A 23 7.67 -10.01 0.45
N ASP A 24 8.73 -10.16 -0.34
CA ASP A 24 9.97 -9.37 -0.28
C ASP A 24 9.83 -7.96 -0.91
N MET A 25 8.62 -7.56 -1.28
CA MET A 25 8.35 -6.26 -1.90
C MET A 25 7.83 -5.24 -0.87
N PRO A 26 8.00 -3.93 -1.13
CA PRO A 26 7.42 -2.89 -0.30
C PRO A 26 5.89 -2.96 -0.27
N VAL A 27 5.28 -2.48 0.83
CA VAL A 27 3.82 -2.39 0.96
C VAL A 27 3.21 -1.53 -0.15
N ARG A 28 3.92 -0.48 -0.58
CA ARG A 28 3.57 0.31 -1.77
C ARG A 28 3.36 -0.57 -3.00
N ASP A 29 4.34 -1.38 -3.36
CA ASP A 29 4.27 -2.13 -4.61
C ASP A 29 3.15 -3.19 -4.52
N ALA A 30 2.97 -3.81 -3.34
CA ALA A 30 1.90 -4.78 -3.15
C ALA A 30 0.51 -4.16 -3.33
N LEU A 31 0.29 -2.94 -2.78
CA LEU A 31 -0.93 -2.19 -2.99
C LEU A 31 -1.11 -1.76 -4.45
N TRP A 32 -0.04 -1.35 -5.11
CA TRP A 32 -0.06 -0.98 -6.51
C TRP A 32 -0.51 -2.16 -7.39
N ASP A 33 0.07 -3.33 -7.18
CA ASP A 33 -0.31 -4.55 -7.89
C ASP A 33 -1.78 -4.92 -7.62
N HIS A 34 -2.26 -4.76 -6.37
CA HIS A 34 -3.67 -4.95 -6.05
C HIS A 34 -4.60 -4.01 -6.82
N PHE A 35 -4.27 -2.71 -6.89
CA PHE A 35 -5.05 -1.75 -7.66
C PHE A 35 -4.99 -2.05 -9.16
N MET A 36 -3.83 -2.45 -9.68
CA MET A 36 -3.67 -2.86 -11.07
C MET A 36 -4.54 -4.07 -11.39
N GLU A 37 -4.56 -5.11 -10.55
CA GLU A 37 -5.45 -6.26 -10.77
C GLU A 37 -6.93 -5.87 -10.68
N SER A 38 -7.30 -5.02 -9.71
CA SER A 38 -8.69 -4.58 -9.51
C SER A 38 -9.21 -3.68 -10.64
N ASN A 39 -8.36 -2.80 -11.18
CA ASN A 39 -8.72 -1.81 -12.18
C ASN A 39 -8.41 -2.26 -13.63
N GLY A 40 -8.16 -3.56 -13.84
CA GLY A 40 -7.89 -4.10 -15.18
C GLY A 40 -6.61 -3.54 -15.83
N HIS A 41 -5.59 -3.28 -15.01
CA HIS A 41 -4.29 -2.72 -15.36
C HIS A 41 -4.35 -1.27 -15.83
N ASN A 42 -5.37 -0.53 -15.41
CA ASN A 42 -5.46 0.90 -15.66
C ASN A 42 -4.50 1.66 -14.73
N THR A 43 -3.43 2.20 -15.29
CA THR A 43 -2.42 2.97 -14.57
C THR A 43 -2.99 4.27 -14.01
N ASP A 44 -3.84 4.99 -14.77
CA ASP A 44 -4.41 6.27 -14.33
C ASP A 44 -5.27 6.11 -13.05
N GLU A 45 -6.07 5.04 -12.99
CA GLU A 45 -6.90 4.75 -11.81
C GLU A 45 -6.04 4.25 -10.64
N SER A 46 -5.03 3.42 -10.91
CA SER A 46 -4.12 2.91 -9.88
C SER A 46 -3.28 4.03 -9.25
N GLU A 47 -2.83 5.01 -10.05
CA GLU A 47 -2.18 6.23 -9.54
C GLU A 47 -3.10 7.05 -8.66
N ALA A 48 -4.37 7.22 -9.07
CA ALA A 48 -5.35 7.95 -8.28
C ALA A 48 -5.59 7.27 -6.93
N SER A 49 -5.79 5.95 -6.91
CA SER A 49 -5.96 5.16 -5.68
C SER A 49 -4.71 5.21 -4.80
N MET A 50 -3.51 5.11 -5.39
CA MET A 50 -2.27 5.23 -4.62
C MET A 50 -2.11 6.59 -3.95
N LYS A 51 -2.51 7.65 -4.65
CA LYS A 51 -2.48 9.01 -4.10
C LYS A 51 -3.44 9.18 -2.93
N GLU A 52 -4.57 8.48 -2.94
CA GLU A 52 -5.48 8.42 -1.78
C GLU A 52 -4.86 7.64 -0.62
N ILE A 53 -4.18 6.52 -0.88
CA ILE A 53 -3.44 5.77 0.16
C ILE A 53 -2.31 6.63 0.76
N ASP A 54 -1.53 7.34 -0.05
CA ASP A 54 -0.51 8.29 0.40
C ASP A 54 -1.11 9.46 1.20
N ALA A 55 -2.40 9.75 0.99
CA ALA A 55 -3.13 10.72 1.79
C ALA A 55 -3.50 10.23 3.20
N LYS A 56 -3.60 8.92 3.40
CA LYS A 56 -4.03 8.28 4.66
C LYS A 56 -2.89 8.14 5.68
N SER A 57 -3.28 7.81 6.91
CA SER A 57 -2.33 7.52 8.00
C SER A 57 -1.82 6.07 7.90
N ASP A 58 -0.64 5.78 8.47
CA ASP A 58 -0.06 4.43 8.46
C ASP A 58 -1.01 3.35 9.01
N ASP A 59 -1.74 3.63 10.09
CA ASP A 59 -2.76 2.72 10.63
C ASP A 59 -3.88 2.40 9.64
N GLU A 60 -4.35 3.40 8.89
CA GLU A 60 -5.40 3.22 7.90
C GLU A 60 -4.90 2.42 6.69
N VAL A 61 -3.67 2.68 6.26
CA VAL A 61 -3.01 1.90 5.20
C VAL A 61 -2.85 0.45 5.66
N ARG A 62 -2.37 0.23 6.88
CA ARG A 62 -2.20 -1.11 7.46
C ARG A 62 -3.53 -1.87 7.50
N ALA A 63 -4.58 -1.24 8.00
CA ALA A 63 -5.92 -1.84 8.04
C ALA A 63 -6.44 -2.17 6.63
N TYR A 64 -6.24 -1.27 5.67
CA TYR A 64 -6.64 -1.50 4.28
C TYR A 64 -5.89 -2.69 3.65
N VAL A 65 -4.58 -2.79 3.90
CA VAL A 65 -3.74 -3.91 3.46
C VAL A 65 -4.19 -5.22 4.09
N GLU A 66 -4.45 -5.25 5.40
CA GLU A 66 -4.95 -6.45 6.08
C GLU A 66 -6.36 -6.86 5.65
N GLU A 67 -7.18 -5.94 5.13
CA GLU A 67 -8.52 -6.25 4.65
C GLU A 67 -8.52 -6.71 3.18
N ASN A 68 -7.65 -6.14 2.34
CA ASN A 68 -7.69 -6.35 0.88
C ASN A 68 -6.60 -7.29 0.35
N LEU A 69 -5.40 -7.28 0.95
CA LEU A 69 -4.26 -8.09 0.53
C LEU A 69 -4.10 -9.39 1.31
N LYS A 70 -4.65 -9.47 2.53
CA LYS A 70 -4.68 -10.71 3.31
C LYS A 70 -5.68 -11.70 2.70
N LYS A 71 -5.16 -12.71 2.00
CA LYS A 71 -5.95 -13.83 1.46
C LYS A 71 -5.75 -15.11 2.25
#